data_AF-A0A485LBJ1-F1
#
_entry.id   AF-A0A485LBJ1-F1
#
_cell.length_a   1.000
_cell.length_b   1.000
_cell.length_c   1.000
_cell.angle_alpha   90.00
_cell.angle_beta   90.00
_cell.angle_gamma   90.00
#
_symmetry.space_group_name_H-M   'P 1'
#
loop_
_entity.id
_entity.type
_entity.pdbx_description
1 polymer ?
#
loop_
_entity_poly.entity_id
_entity_poly.type
_entity_poly.pdbx_seq_one_letter_code
_entity_poly.pdbx_strand_id
1 'polypeptide(L)'
;MVLSRAEKRKLKKQGLAVPADAPASTTHDETSPPAMTEAVHAKTDSGNGSKKRKQAASAPSTDDTPAPASDAPAGKKHRRKRQRTKKRPQGDLAALAPAAIASMHAISKGSVCVTRQWLDPAFVGRVRRDAQALRAAGAFTKSAIGGREGEAQTMELRKRHSECCGLFDDAEAAKGVGDITARNVLMDLIADLRDELSNKVEPLAEFMELQYLYYPGGGKGFYGKHIDQQHRVRDKPNRVVSMVLYLNHIEWDSAVDGGNLRAYPRKCEPINVDPCGGTLVLFHSGKLLHEAMPTQRDRWALVGWFMAAEGS
;
A
#
# COMPACT_ATOMS: atom_id res chain seq x y z
N MET A 1 -26.36 23.19 -20.55
CA MET A 1 -25.15 22.38 -20.26
C MET A 1 -25.22 21.90 -18.83
N VAL A 2 -25.01 20.61 -18.57
CA VAL A 2 -24.91 20.06 -17.21
C VAL A 2 -23.47 20.21 -16.74
N LEU A 3 -23.24 20.98 -15.67
CA LEU A 3 -21.91 21.16 -15.09
C LEU A 3 -21.40 19.86 -14.46
N SER A 4 -20.14 19.51 -14.70
CA SER A 4 -19.53 18.32 -14.10
C SER A 4 -19.42 18.44 -12.57
N ARG A 5 -19.31 17.29 -11.89
CA ARG A 5 -19.11 17.25 -10.43
C ARG A 5 -17.84 17.99 -9.96
N ALA A 6 -16.84 18.16 -10.84
CA ALA A 6 -15.63 18.92 -10.55
C ALA A 6 -15.89 20.43 -10.59
N GLU A 7 -16.63 20.92 -11.58
CA GLU A 7 -16.99 22.34 -11.72
C GLU A 7 -17.95 22.80 -10.61
N LYS A 8 -18.97 21.99 -10.28
CA LYS A 8 -19.87 22.25 -9.14
C LYS A 8 -19.10 22.33 -7.80
N ARG A 9 -18.03 21.54 -7.62
CA ARG A 9 -17.14 21.63 -6.45
C ARG A 9 -16.26 22.89 -6.46
N LYS A 10 -15.82 23.38 -7.63
CA LYS A 10 -15.02 24.61 -7.77
C LYS A 10 -15.84 25.85 -7.43
N LEU A 11 -17.06 25.96 -7.95
CA LEU A 11 -18.00 27.04 -7.65
C LEU A 11 -18.33 27.10 -6.14
N LYS A 12 -18.62 25.95 -5.52
CA LYS A 12 -18.90 25.87 -4.07
C LYS A 12 -17.70 26.29 -3.19
N LYS A 13 -16.46 26.06 -3.65
CA LYS A 13 -15.25 26.58 -2.96
C LYS A 13 -15.05 28.08 -3.10
N GLN A 14 -15.70 28.73 -4.07
CA GLN A 14 -15.64 30.18 -4.31
C GLN A 14 -16.83 30.94 -3.69
N GLY A 15 -17.66 30.28 -2.88
CA GLY A 15 -18.84 30.88 -2.25
C GLY A 15 -20.01 31.16 -3.20
N LEU A 16 -19.92 30.71 -4.46
CA LEU A 16 -20.93 30.95 -5.49
C LEU A 16 -22.04 29.89 -5.43
N ALA A 17 -23.29 30.34 -5.61
CA ALA A 17 -24.45 29.46 -5.64
C ALA A 17 -24.39 28.51 -6.86
N VAL A 18 -24.72 27.24 -6.62
CA VAL A 18 -24.73 26.20 -7.67
C VAL A 18 -26.19 25.88 -8.02
N PRO A 19 -26.64 26.05 -9.27
CA PRO A 19 -28.00 25.71 -9.66
C PRO A 19 -28.25 24.20 -9.60
N ALA A 20 -29.47 23.83 -9.22
CA ALA A 20 -29.93 22.44 -9.20
C ALA A 20 -30.25 21.95 -10.63
N ASP A 21 -29.97 20.67 -10.91
CA ASP A 21 -30.36 20.06 -12.18
C ASP A 21 -31.84 19.62 -12.08
N ALA A 22 -32.62 19.84 -13.13
CA ALA A 22 -34.00 19.36 -13.23
C ALA A 22 -34.04 17.83 -13.41
N PRO A 23 -35.09 17.13 -12.93
CA PRO A 23 -35.22 15.69 -13.07
C PRO A 23 -35.39 15.27 -14.54
N ALA A 24 -34.73 14.17 -14.93
CA ALA A 24 -34.78 13.64 -16.30
C ALA A 24 -36.08 12.87 -16.57
N SER A 25 -36.73 13.17 -17.70
CA SER A 25 -37.87 12.40 -18.21
C SER A 25 -37.41 11.13 -18.92
N THR A 26 -38.04 10.00 -18.58
CA THR A 26 -37.88 8.72 -19.28
C THR A 26 -38.75 8.65 -20.53
N THR A 27 -38.19 8.30 -21.67
CA THR A 27 -38.93 7.83 -22.85
C THR A 27 -38.22 6.60 -23.44
N HIS A 28 -38.95 5.49 -23.52
CA HIS A 28 -38.61 4.38 -24.41
C HIS A 28 -38.87 4.79 -25.86
N ASP A 29 -38.06 4.29 -26.81
CA ASP A 29 -38.63 3.70 -28.02
C ASP A 29 -37.65 2.70 -28.66
N GLU A 30 -38.19 1.76 -29.44
CA GLU A 30 -37.44 0.75 -30.20
C GLU A 30 -37.07 1.26 -31.60
N THR A 31 -36.01 0.72 -32.21
CA THR A 31 -35.97 0.12 -33.58
C THR A 31 -34.54 -0.02 -34.13
N SER A 32 -34.39 -0.92 -35.09
CA SER A 32 -33.19 -1.20 -35.91
C SER A 32 -33.60 -2.09 -37.09
N PRO A 33 -32.81 -2.27 -38.17
CA PRO A 33 -31.75 -1.44 -38.78
C PRO A 33 -32.09 -1.14 -40.28
N PRO A 34 -31.16 -0.76 -41.19
CA PRO A 34 -30.27 -1.73 -41.85
C PRO A 34 -28.83 -1.20 -42.13
N ALA A 35 -28.05 -1.88 -43.00
CA ALA A 35 -26.57 -1.84 -43.05
C ALA A 35 -25.94 -1.39 -44.39
N MET A 36 -24.58 -1.42 -44.44
CA MET A 36 -23.64 -1.16 -45.56
C MET A 36 -23.35 0.34 -45.84
N THR A 37 -22.18 0.79 -46.34
CA THR A 37 -21.05 0.16 -47.08
C THR A 37 -19.65 0.67 -46.66
N GLU A 38 -18.58 0.07 -47.21
CA GLU A 38 -17.17 0.48 -47.10
C GLU A 38 -16.80 1.79 -47.82
N ALA A 39 -15.64 2.38 -47.50
CA ALA A 39 -14.72 3.02 -48.46
C ALA A 39 -13.29 3.22 -47.89
N VAL A 40 -12.29 3.19 -48.78
CA VAL A 40 -10.84 3.28 -48.49
C VAL A 40 -10.24 4.47 -49.25
N HIS A 41 -9.22 5.16 -48.69
CA HIS A 41 -8.04 5.83 -49.32
C HIS A 41 -7.46 6.88 -48.33
N ALA A 42 -6.18 7.23 -48.15
CA ALA A 42 -4.83 6.82 -48.60
C ALA A 42 -4.01 8.02 -49.16
N LYS A 43 -2.81 8.28 -48.57
CA LYS A 43 -1.68 9.12 -49.10
C LYS A 43 -1.99 10.65 -49.23
N THR A 44 -1.08 11.64 -49.34
CA THR A 44 0.40 11.89 -49.22
C THR A 44 0.60 13.45 -49.13
N ASP A 45 1.75 14.12 -48.90
CA ASP A 45 3.19 13.76 -48.83
C ASP A 45 4.06 14.70 -47.93
N SER A 46 5.37 14.41 -47.86
CA SER A 46 6.60 15.22 -47.68
C SER A 46 6.63 16.74 -47.39
N GLY A 47 7.72 17.18 -46.72
CA GLY A 47 8.12 18.59 -46.56
C GLY A 47 9.38 18.83 -45.70
N ASN A 48 10.57 18.89 -46.32
CA ASN A 48 11.89 19.05 -45.65
C ASN A 48 12.30 20.54 -45.47
N GLY A 49 13.15 20.89 -44.49
CA GLY A 49 13.59 22.29 -44.31
C GLY A 49 14.56 22.61 -43.15
N SER A 50 15.87 22.39 -43.35
CA SER A 50 16.95 22.74 -42.41
C SER A 50 17.20 24.27 -42.24
N LYS A 51 17.62 24.73 -41.04
CA LYS A 51 18.36 26.02 -40.89
C LYS A 51 19.19 26.20 -39.58
N LYS A 52 20.52 26.31 -39.78
CA LYS A 52 21.57 27.07 -39.05
C LYS A 52 21.40 27.51 -37.57
N ARG A 53 22.20 26.86 -36.70
CA ARG A 53 23.35 27.41 -35.92
C ARG A 53 23.40 28.94 -35.62
N LYS A 54 23.49 29.30 -34.32
CA LYS A 54 24.25 30.47 -33.80
C LYS A 54 24.74 30.22 -32.37
N GLN A 55 25.95 30.71 -32.05
CA GLN A 55 26.56 30.73 -30.71
C GLN A 55 26.49 32.15 -30.12
N ALA A 56 26.51 32.29 -28.79
CA ALA A 56 26.85 33.52 -28.05
C ALA A 56 27.26 33.20 -26.59
N ALA A 57 27.91 34.14 -25.91
CA ALA A 57 28.43 34.05 -24.53
C ALA A 57 28.57 35.49 -23.93
N SER A 58 29.05 35.76 -22.71
CA SER A 58 29.65 34.95 -21.63
C SER A 58 29.65 35.72 -20.28
N ALA A 59 29.54 34.99 -19.15
CA ALA A 59 29.97 35.42 -17.80
C ALA A 59 29.26 36.65 -17.16
N PRO A 60 29.52 37.02 -15.87
CA PRO A 60 29.62 36.20 -14.64
C PRO A 60 28.80 36.76 -13.43
N SER A 61 28.77 35.97 -12.33
CA SER A 61 28.60 36.35 -10.90
C SER A 61 27.43 37.26 -10.41
N THR A 62 26.72 36.82 -9.37
CA THR A 62 26.85 37.33 -7.98
C THR A 62 26.10 36.45 -6.97
N ASP A 63 26.46 36.61 -5.69
CA ASP A 63 25.90 35.92 -4.52
C ASP A 63 24.54 36.52 -4.11
N ASP A 64 23.60 35.70 -3.64
CA ASP A 64 22.42 36.19 -2.90
C ASP A 64 21.75 35.06 -2.07
N THR A 65 21.54 35.32 -0.78
CA THR A 65 20.97 34.36 0.18
C THR A 65 19.65 34.89 0.75
N PRO A 66 18.54 34.13 0.70
CA PRO A 66 17.38 34.40 1.55
C PRO A 66 17.07 33.28 2.55
N ALA A 67 17.10 33.69 3.83
CA ALA A 67 16.34 33.31 5.03
C ALA A 67 15.44 32.03 5.07
N PRO A 68 15.27 31.40 6.27
CA PRO A 68 14.64 30.09 6.41
C PRO A 68 13.12 30.11 6.23
N ALA A 69 12.61 29.16 5.43
CA ALA A 69 11.18 28.87 5.35
C ALA A 69 10.70 28.13 6.62
N SER A 70 9.53 28.50 7.14
CA SER A 70 8.97 27.94 8.37
C SER A 70 8.43 26.53 8.19
N ASP A 71 9.02 25.56 8.90
CA ASP A 71 8.59 24.15 8.95
C ASP A 71 7.22 24.02 9.65
N ALA A 72 6.18 23.64 8.89
CA ALA A 72 4.96 23.04 9.43
C ALA A 72 5.07 21.50 9.28
N PRO A 73 4.95 20.71 10.37
CA PRO A 73 5.37 19.31 10.34
C PRO A 73 4.36 18.40 9.61
N ALA A 74 4.82 17.75 8.54
CA ALA A 74 4.12 16.66 7.89
C ALA A 74 3.72 15.54 8.88
N GLY A 75 2.51 14.99 8.71
CA GLY A 75 1.90 14.02 9.63
C GLY A 75 2.77 12.79 9.87
N LYS A 76 3.24 12.62 11.12
CA LYS A 76 4.02 11.44 11.54
C LYS A 76 3.09 10.22 11.60
N LYS A 77 3.43 9.13 10.91
CA LYS A 77 2.80 7.83 11.14
C LYS A 77 3.20 7.30 12.52
N HIS A 78 2.26 6.79 13.30
CA HIS A 78 2.45 6.54 14.73
C HIS A 78 2.81 5.09 15.04
N ARG A 79 3.95 4.91 15.71
CA ARG A 79 4.34 3.67 16.40
C ARG A 79 3.62 3.63 17.74
N ARG A 80 2.89 2.56 18.05
CA ARG A 80 2.14 2.43 19.30
C ARG A 80 2.26 1.04 19.90
N LYS A 81 2.28 0.97 21.23
CA LYS A 81 2.06 -0.25 21.99
C LYS A 81 0.60 -0.65 21.85
N ARG A 82 0.33 -1.91 21.51
CA ARG A 82 -1.03 -2.47 21.59
C ARG A 82 -1.32 -2.85 23.03
N GLN A 83 -2.23 -2.14 23.69
CA GLN A 83 -2.81 -2.62 24.95
C GLN A 83 -3.80 -3.74 24.60
N ARG A 84 -3.45 -4.99 24.92
CA ARG A 84 -4.31 -6.17 24.70
C ARG A 84 -5.62 -6.00 25.47
N THR A 85 -6.74 -6.30 24.83
CA THR A 85 -8.03 -6.26 25.53
C THR A 85 -8.12 -7.43 26.52
N LYS A 86 -8.38 -7.16 27.81
CA LYS A 86 -8.40 -8.20 28.86
C LYS A 86 -9.48 -9.28 28.67
N LYS A 87 -10.43 -9.07 27.77
CA LYS A 87 -11.43 -10.06 27.35
C LYS A 87 -11.19 -10.42 25.88
N ARG A 88 -10.56 -11.58 25.61
CA ARG A 88 -10.69 -12.21 24.29
C ARG A 88 -12.19 -12.41 24.00
N PRO A 89 -12.67 -12.10 22.78
CA PRO A 89 -14.10 -12.24 22.46
C PRO A 89 -14.56 -13.69 22.60
N GLN A 90 -15.70 -13.90 23.24
CA GLN A 90 -16.38 -15.20 23.33
C GLN A 90 -17.20 -15.45 22.05
N GLY A 91 -17.42 -16.72 21.70
CA GLY A 91 -18.07 -17.16 20.46
C GLY A 91 -17.06 -17.54 19.37
N ASP A 92 -17.50 -17.58 18.10
CA ASP A 92 -16.71 -18.07 16.95
C ASP A 92 -15.34 -17.40 16.79
N LEU A 93 -15.19 -16.15 17.26
CA LEU A 93 -13.92 -15.42 17.27
C LEU A 93 -12.84 -16.07 18.17
N ALA A 94 -13.22 -16.90 19.15
CA ALA A 94 -12.29 -17.63 20.01
C ALA A 94 -11.65 -18.85 19.32
N ALA A 95 -12.30 -19.39 18.27
CA ALA A 95 -11.77 -20.49 17.46
C ALA A 95 -10.69 -20.03 16.46
N LEU A 96 -10.46 -18.72 16.33
CA LEU A 96 -9.48 -18.10 15.44
C LEU A 96 -8.03 -18.17 15.97
N ALA A 97 -7.68 -19.23 16.68
CA ALA A 97 -6.30 -19.48 17.07
C ALA A 97 -5.45 -19.65 15.80
N PRO A 98 -4.44 -18.80 15.58
CA PRO A 98 -3.68 -18.85 14.34
C PRO A 98 -2.81 -20.10 14.26
N ALA A 99 -2.50 -20.55 13.04
CA ALA A 99 -1.65 -21.71 12.84
C ALA A 99 -0.23 -21.49 13.39
N ALA A 100 0.43 -22.57 13.85
CA ALA A 100 1.79 -22.50 14.35
C ALA A 100 2.78 -22.02 13.25
N ILE A 101 3.71 -21.14 13.61
CA ILE A 101 4.69 -20.57 12.68
C ILE A 101 5.67 -21.64 12.19
N ALA A 102 5.75 -21.84 10.88
CA ALA A 102 6.42 -23.00 10.28
C ALA A 102 7.94 -23.08 10.53
N SER A 103 8.70 -21.97 10.38
CA SER A 103 10.15 -21.98 10.57
C SER A 103 10.73 -20.59 10.87
N MET A 104 10.69 -20.18 12.13
CA MET A 104 11.25 -18.90 12.57
C MET A 104 12.76 -18.77 12.29
N HIS A 105 13.51 -19.88 12.26
CA HIS A 105 14.95 -19.89 11.96
C HIS A 105 15.29 -19.35 10.56
N ALA A 106 14.34 -19.40 9.61
CA ALA A 106 14.51 -18.80 8.29
C ALA A 106 14.71 -17.27 8.37
N ILE A 107 14.08 -16.61 9.35
CA ILE A 107 14.15 -15.16 9.59
C ILE A 107 15.59 -14.76 9.93
N SER A 108 16.19 -15.41 10.94
CA SER A 108 17.54 -15.12 11.42
C SER A 108 18.61 -15.36 10.35
N LYS A 109 18.42 -16.39 9.51
CA LYS A 109 19.25 -16.72 8.33
C LYS A 109 19.12 -15.76 7.15
N GLY A 110 18.22 -14.77 7.20
CA GLY A 110 18.00 -13.82 6.10
C GLY A 110 17.27 -14.44 4.90
N SER A 111 16.44 -15.46 5.16
CA SER A 111 15.47 -16.01 4.22
C SER A 111 14.05 -15.63 4.65
N VAL A 112 13.04 -16.27 4.06
CA VAL A 112 11.63 -16.03 4.32
C VAL A 112 11.00 -17.22 5.07
N CYS A 113 10.23 -16.92 6.12
CA CYS A 113 9.34 -17.87 6.77
C CYS A 113 7.92 -17.67 6.23
N VAL A 114 7.29 -18.74 5.73
CA VAL A 114 5.94 -18.71 5.15
C VAL A 114 5.05 -19.70 5.91
N THR A 115 3.95 -19.20 6.48
CA THR A 115 2.91 -20.00 7.13
C THR A 115 1.61 -19.78 6.37
N ARG A 116 1.22 -20.75 5.52
CA ARG A 116 -0.05 -20.72 4.79
C ARG A 116 -1.21 -20.93 5.77
N GLN A 117 -2.35 -20.29 5.51
CA GLN A 117 -3.55 -20.39 6.37
C GLN A 117 -3.25 -20.10 7.85
N TRP A 118 -2.39 -19.12 8.12
CA TRP A 118 -2.12 -18.63 9.47
C TRP A 118 -3.38 -18.04 10.12
N LEU A 119 -4.26 -17.43 9.32
CA LEU A 119 -5.63 -17.09 9.71
C LEU A 119 -6.65 -17.91 8.92
N ASP A 120 -7.76 -18.21 9.59
CA ASP A 120 -8.96 -18.78 9.00
C ASP A 120 -9.49 -17.95 7.80
N PRO A 121 -9.89 -18.58 6.68
CA PRO A 121 -10.35 -17.88 5.49
C PRO A 121 -11.59 -16.99 5.69
N ALA A 122 -12.54 -17.35 6.57
CA ALA A 122 -13.72 -16.53 6.83
C ALA A 122 -13.33 -15.26 7.62
N PHE A 123 -12.41 -15.38 8.58
CA PHE A 123 -11.85 -14.22 9.29
C PHE A 123 -11.01 -13.32 8.36
N VAL A 124 -10.20 -13.89 7.47
CA VAL A 124 -9.51 -13.13 6.40
C VAL A 124 -10.51 -12.33 5.56
N GLY A 125 -11.65 -12.92 5.23
CA GLY A 125 -12.75 -12.23 4.55
C GLY A 125 -13.32 -11.04 5.32
N ARG A 126 -13.44 -11.13 6.66
CA ARG A 126 -13.84 -10.00 7.51
C ARG A 126 -12.80 -8.89 7.51
N VAL A 127 -11.53 -9.23 7.71
CA VAL A 127 -10.41 -8.27 7.70
C VAL A 127 -10.27 -7.56 6.34
N ARG A 128 -10.49 -8.26 5.22
CA ARG A 128 -10.53 -7.63 3.89
C ARG A 128 -11.64 -6.59 3.80
N ARG A 129 -12.85 -6.91 4.30
CA ARG A 129 -13.99 -5.96 4.30
C ARG A 129 -13.71 -4.73 5.16
N ASP A 130 -13.01 -4.87 6.27
CA ASP A 130 -12.56 -3.73 7.09
C ASP A 130 -11.64 -2.78 6.28
N ALA A 131 -10.59 -3.34 5.67
CA ALA A 131 -9.67 -2.57 4.84
C ALA A 131 -10.35 -1.93 3.62
N GLN A 132 -11.31 -2.62 3.00
CA GLN A 132 -12.13 -2.09 1.91
C GLN A 132 -13.03 -0.93 2.36
N ALA A 133 -13.67 -1.03 3.53
CA ALA A 133 -14.52 0.03 4.08
C ALA A 133 -13.69 1.28 4.44
N LEU A 134 -12.53 1.10 5.08
CA LEU A 134 -11.57 2.18 5.35
C LEU A 134 -11.12 2.87 4.06
N ARG A 135 -10.83 2.10 3.01
CA ARG A 135 -10.46 2.65 1.69
C ARG A 135 -11.61 3.43 1.06
N ALA A 136 -12.84 2.90 1.10
CA ALA A 136 -14.03 3.58 0.58
C ALA A 136 -14.34 4.89 1.33
N ALA A 137 -14.04 4.94 2.63
CA ALA A 137 -14.14 6.15 3.46
C ALA A 137 -13.00 7.17 3.24
N GLY A 138 -12.00 6.85 2.40
CA GLY A 138 -10.88 7.74 2.12
C GLY A 138 -9.75 7.73 3.16
N ALA A 139 -9.70 6.74 4.06
CA ALA A 139 -8.63 6.58 5.05
C ALA A 139 -7.30 6.06 4.45
N PHE A 140 -7.26 5.80 3.14
CA PHE A 140 -6.08 5.32 2.44
C PHE A 140 -5.34 6.47 1.75
N THR A 141 -4.03 6.54 1.96
CA THR A 141 -3.11 7.49 1.32
C THR A 141 -2.25 6.79 0.26
N LYS A 142 -1.89 7.49 -0.82
CA LYS A 142 -0.99 6.93 -1.86
C LYS A 142 0.43 6.77 -1.31
N SER A 143 0.97 5.56 -1.40
CA SER A 143 2.30 5.22 -0.93
C SER A 143 3.37 5.49 -1.99
N ALA A 144 3.63 6.77 -2.27
CA ALA A 144 4.90 7.17 -2.88
C ALA A 144 6.02 7.04 -1.83
N ILE A 145 7.18 6.54 -2.21
CA ILE A 145 8.32 6.34 -1.29
C ILE A 145 9.29 7.50 -1.44
N GLY A 146 9.65 8.12 -0.31
CA GLY A 146 10.77 9.06 -0.20
C GLY A 146 10.42 10.49 -0.62
N GLY A 147 10.02 11.29 0.36
CA GLY A 147 9.85 12.73 0.19
C GLY A 147 8.94 13.30 1.27
N ARG A 148 9.34 14.44 1.86
CA ARG A 148 8.40 15.33 2.54
C ARG A 148 7.59 16.09 1.48
N GLU A 149 6.41 16.61 1.84
CA GLU A 149 5.81 17.65 1.01
C GLU A 149 6.79 18.83 0.91
N GLY A 150 7.05 19.31 -0.31
CA GLY A 150 7.94 20.45 -0.58
C GLY A 150 9.21 20.13 -1.37
N GLU A 151 9.68 18.88 -1.40
CA GLU A 151 10.78 18.49 -2.29
C GLU A 151 10.25 18.27 -3.72
N ALA A 152 10.81 19.01 -4.69
CA ALA A 152 10.50 18.84 -6.09
C ALA A 152 11.02 17.48 -6.59
N GLN A 153 10.16 16.46 -6.53
CA GLN A 153 10.47 15.11 -6.98
C GLN A 153 10.66 15.09 -8.50
N THR A 154 11.92 15.17 -8.95
CA THR A 154 12.31 14.74 -10.29
C THR A 154 11.82 13.30 -10.50
N MET A 155 11.20 13.01 -11.64
CA MET A 155 10.46 11.77 -11.89
C MET A 155 11.34 10.49 -11.95
N GLU A 156 11.85 10.00 -10.82
CA GLU A 156 11.98 8.55 -10.59
C GLU A 156 10.58 7.95 -10.32
N LEU A 157 9.68 8.12 -11.30
CA LEU A 157 8.40 7.43 -11.29
C LEU A 157 8.65 5.92 -11.25
N ARG A 158 7.92 5.23 -10.36
CA ARG A 158 7.78 3.75 -10.26
C ARG A 158 8.79 2.98 -9.41
N LYS A 159 9.10 3.43 -8.18
CA LYS A 159 9.53 2.48 -7.11
C LYS A 159 8.36 1.68 -6.54
N ARG A 160 7.16 2.29 -6.41
CA ARG A 160 5.95 1.65 -5.89
C ARG A 160 4.68 2.27 -6.46
N HIS A 161 3.64 1.46 -6.62
CA HIS A 161 2.29 1.91 -6.90
C HIS A 161 1.31 1.15 -5.99
N SER A 162 0.99 1.76 -4.84
CA SER A 162 0.03 1.22 -3.87
C SER A 162 -0.58 2.35 -3.06
N GLU A 163 -1.63 2.04 -2.32
CA GLU A 163 -2.17 2.86 -1.24
C GLU A 163 -1.93 2.16 0.11
N CYS A 164 -2.03 2.91 1.21
CA CYS A 164 -1.94 2.36 2.57
C CYS A 164 -2.82 3.10 3.58
N CYS A 165 -3.19 2.41 4.66
CA CYS A 165 -3.89 2.95 5.82
C CYS A 165 -3.24 2.36 7.08
N GLY A 166 -2.65 3.19 7.93
CA GLY A 166 -2.08 2.77 9.21
C GLY A 166 -3.15 2.45 10.25
N LEU A 167 -2.93 1.38 11.03
CA LEU A 167 -3.94 0.90 11.99
C LEU A 167 -3.95 1.67 13.31
N PHE A 168 -2.90 2.43 13.61
CA PHE A 168 -2.73 3.16 14.87
C PHE A 168 -3.02 4.67 14.78
N ASP A 169 -3.26 5.15 13.56
CA ASP A 169 -3.44 6.53 13.15
C ASP A 169 -4.60 6.67 12.14
N ASP A 170 -4.43 6.26 10.88
CA ASP A 170 -5.43 6.49 9.81
C ASP A 170 -6.77 5.79 10.12
N ALA A 171 -6.73 4.53 10.56
CA ALA A 171 -7.92 3.74 10.91
C ALA A 171 -8.57 4.15 12.25
N GLU A 172 -7.82 4.81 13.14
CA GLU A 172 -8.33 5.36 14.41
C GLU A 172 -8.96 6.75 14.21
N ALA A 173 -8.48 7.51 13.22
CA ALA A 173 -9.12 8.74 12.77
C ALA A 173 -10.46 8.46 12.07
N ALA A 174 -10.54 7.36 11.30
CA ALA A 174 -11.76 6.86 10.65
C ALA A 174 -12.71 6.13 11.63
N LYS A 175 -13.10 6.81 12.72
CA LYS A 175 -13.98 6.26 13.77
C LYS A 175 -15.30 5.71 13.21
N GLY A 176 -15.68 4.52 13.66
CA GLY A 176 -16.91 3.86 13.23
C GLY A 176 -16.84 3.18 11.86
N VAL A 177 -15.71 3.26 11.14
CA VAL A 177 -15.56 2.66 9.80
C VAL A 177 -15.03 1.23 9.88
N GLY A 178 -15.73 0.35 9.16
CA GLY A 178 -15.34 -1.04 8.92
C GLY A 178 -15.74 -2.02 10.03
N ASP A 179 -15.14 -3.20 10.00
CA ASP A 179 -15.28 -4.25 11.01
C ASP A 179 -14.24 -4.06 12.11
N ILE A 180 -14.48 -3.04 12.96
CA ILE A 180 -13.61 -2.65 14.07
C ILE A 180 -13.33 -3.83 15.02
N THR A 181 -14.29 -4.74 15.19
CA THR A 181 -14.12 -5.96 16.00
C THR A 181 -13.11 -6.91 15.35
N ALA A 182 -13.20 -7.18 14.05
CA ALA A 182 -12.19 -7.98 13.36
C ALA A 182 -10.81 -7.31 13.34
N ARG A 183 -10.75 -5.98 13.12
CA ARG A 183 -9.50 -5.20 13.20
C ARG A 183 -8.86 -5.32 14.58
N ASN A 184 -9.64 -5.23 15.66
CA ASN A 184 -9.13 -5.37 17.02
C ASN A 184 -8.65 -6.79 17.35
N VAL A 185 -9.39 -7.83 16.96
CA VAL A 185 -8.93 -9.23 17.13
C VAL A 185 -7.63 -9.46 16.38
N LEU A 186 -7.52 -8.98 15.14
CA LEU A 186 -6.32 -9.09 14.33
C LEU A 186 -5.11 -8.40 14.99
N MET A 187 -5.29 -7.18 15.49
CA MET A 187 -4.22 -6.44 16.16
C MET A 187 -3.79 -7.09 17.48
N ASP A 188 -4.70 -7.75 18.20
CA ASP A 188 -4.37 -8.53 19.40
C ASP A 188 -3.61 -9.82 19.00
N LEU A 189 -4.01 -10.55 17.95
CA LEU A 189 -3.26 -11.71 17.42
C LEU A 189 -1.84 -11.34 16.96
N ILE A 190 -1.64 -10.14 16.42
CA ILE A 190 -0.31 -9.67 16.00
C ILE A 190 0.54 -9.22 17.20
N ALA A 191 -0.07 -8.76 18.28
CA ALA A 191 0.64 -8.53 19.54
C ALA A 191 1.13 -9.87 20.13
N ASP A 192 0.29 -10.91 20.10
CA ASP A 192 0.66 -12.27 20.51
C ASP A 192 1.84 -12.80 19.64
N LEU A 193 1.81 -12.56 18.33
CA LEU A 193 2.93 -12.88 17.42
C LEU A 193 4.21 -12.08 17.71
N ARG A 194 4.11 -10.78 18.09
CA ARG A 194 5.27 -9.97 18.50
C ARG A 194 5.96 -10.61 19.70
N ASP A 195 5.18 -11.00 20.71
CA ASP A 195 5.70 -11.64 21.93
C ASP A 195 6.37 -12.98 21.59
N GLU A 196 5.80 -13.79 20.69
CA GLU A 196 6.41 -15.04 20.23
C GLU A 196 7.73 -14.81 19.48
N LEU A 197 7.78 -13.84 18.55
CA LEU A 197 8.98 -13.46 17.83
C LEU A 197 10.07 -12.91 18.75
N SER A 198 9.69 -12.11 19.75
CA SER A 198 10.62 -11.55 20.74
C SER A 198 11.31 -12.62 21.59
N ASN A 199 10.67 -13.77 21.78
CA ASN A 199 11.19 -14.89 22.55
C ASN A 199 12.00 -15.88 21.69
N LYS A 200 11.70 -15.99 20.39
CA LYS A 200 12.25 -17.05 19.52
C LYS A 200 13.21 -16.56 18.42
N VAL A 201 13.25 -15.26 18.13
CA VAL A 201 14.09 -14.67 17.07
C VAL A 201 15.16 -13.76 17.69
N GLU A 202 14.74 -12.65 18.28
CA GLU A 202 15.58 -11.65 18.96
C GLU A 202 14.68 -10.65 19.74
N PRO A 203 15.18 -9.93 20.76
CA PRO A 203 14.34 -9.02 21.57
C PRO A 203 13.70 -7.88 20.77
N LEU A 204 12.38 -7.70 20.91
CA LEU A 204 11.59 -6.69 20.19
C LEU A 204 10.90 -5.71 21.13
N ALA A 205 10.87 -4.43 20.76
CA ALA A 205 10.13 -3.39 21.48
C ALA A 205 8.62 -3.65 21.53
N GLU A 206 7.95 -3.06 22.51
CA GLU A 206 6.50 -3.22 22.72
C GLU A 206 5.62 -2.50 21.69
N PHE A 207 6.20 -1.58 20.92
CA PHE A 207 5.51 -0.88 19.83
C PHE A 207 5.85 -1.49 18.47
N MET A 208 4.88 -1.44 17.58
CA MET A 208 4.99 -1.89 16.19
C MET A 208 4.36 -0.87 15.24
N GLU A 209 4.64 -1.03 13.96
CA GLU A 209 3.97 -0.33 12.87
C GLU A 209 3.08 -1.33 12.15
N LEU A 210 1.80 -1.01 11.90
CA LEU A 210 0.85 -1.86 11.17
C LEU A 210 0.10 -1.04 10.12
N GLN A 211 0.03 -1.52 8.88
CA GLN A 211 -0.61 -0.82 7.75
C GLN A 211 -1.35 -1.79 6.84
N TYR A 212 -2.63 -1.56 6.57
CA TYR A 212 -3.27 -2.16 5.40
C TYR A 212 -2.65 -1.58 4.13
N LEU A 213 -2.39 -2.44 3.15
CA LEU A 213 -1.93 -2.08 1.81
C LEU A 213 -2.95 -2.53 0.78
N TYR A 214 -3.14 -1.66 -0.21
CA TYR A 214 -3.90 -1.93 -1.42
C TYR A 214 -3.02 -1.70 -2.65
N TYR A 215 -2.95 -2.69 -3.53
CA TYR A 215 -2.30 -2.60 -4.84
C TYR A 215 -3.40 -2.78 -5.91
N PRO A 216 -3.65 -1.80 -6.78
CA PRO A 216 -4.68 -1.92 -7.81
C PRO A 216 -4.29 -2.93 -8.89
N GLY A 217 -5.27 -3.66 -9.40
CA GLY A 217 -5.11 -4.62 -10.49
C GLY A 217 -4.80 -4.00 -11.87
N GLY A 218 -4.93 -4.81 -12.91
CA GLY A 218 -4.62 -4.47 -14.30
C GLY A 218 -3.14 -4.18 -14.56
N GLY A 219 -2.23 -4.84 -13.83
CA GLY A 219 -0.78 -4.69 -13.95
C GLY A 219 -0.22 -3.41 -13.33
N LYS A 220 -1.05 -2.61 -12.65
CA LYS A 220 -0.69 -1.27 -12.15
C LYS A 220 -0.01 -1.30 -10.79
N GLY A 221 -0.47 -2.17 -9.89
CA GLY A 221 0.04 -2.28 -8.53
C GLY A 221 1.30 -3.13 -8.46
N PHE A 222 2.38 -2.56 -7.90
CA PHE A 222 3.66 -3.24 -7.67
C PHE A 222 4.47 -2.48 -6.59
N TYR A 223 5.56 -3.09 -6.11
CA TYR A 223 6.62 -2.43 -5.35
C TYR A 223 7.95 -3.10 -5.72
N GLY A 224 8.84 -2.38 -6.40
CA GLY A 224 10.14 -2.91 -6.83
C GLY A 224 11.08 -3.26 -5.66
N LYS A 225 12.21 -3.86 -6.00
CA LYS A 225 13.19 -4.42 -5.05
C LYS A 225 13.65 -3.44 -3.99
N HIS A 226 13.53 -3.82 -2.72
CA HIS A 226 13.95 -3.00 -1.57
C HIS A 226 14.35 -3.85 -0.36
N ILE A 227 15.02 -3.18 0.59
CA ILE A 227 15.28 -3.65 1.95
C ILE A 227 14.43 -2.79 2.89
N ASP A 228 13.64 -3.40 3.76
CA ASP A 228 12.70 -2.69 4.63
C ASP A 228 13.37 -1.82 5.70
N GLN A 229 14.59 -2.19 6.10
CA GLN A 229 15.47 -1.44 7.00
C GLN A 229 16.81 -1.13 6.31
N GLN A 230 16.78 -0.39 5.20
CA GLN A 230 18.01 -0.06 4.45
C GLN A 230 18.91 0.97 5.17
N HIS A 231 18.31 1.92 5.90
CA HIS A 231 19.04 3.00 6.55
C HIS A 231 18.68 3.08 8.05
N ARG A 232 19.70 3.10 8.92
CA ARG A 232 19.51 3.46 10.33
C ARG A 232 19.28 4.97 10.41
N VAL A 233 18.19 5.40 11.03
CA VAL A 233 17.94 6.81 11.34
C VAL A 233 18.32 7.01 12.80
N ARG A 234 19.18 8.00 13.08
CA ARG A 234 19.56 8.34 14.46
C ARG A 234 18.30 8.59 15.29
N ASP A 235 18.33 8.17 16.55
CA ASP A 235 17.24 8.39 17.50
C ASP A 235 15.90 7.70 17.12
N LYS A 236 15.93 6.71 16.20
CA LYS A 236 14.79 5.85 15.87
C LYS A 236 15.16 4.35 15.97
N PRO A 237 14.44 3.54 16.76
CA PRO A 237 14.67 2.10 16.80
C PRO A 237 14.41 1.48 15.41
N ASN A 238 15.29 0.57 15.00
CA ASN A 238 15.28 -0.08 13.69
C ASN A 238 14.09 -1.04 13.52
N ARG A 239 13.65 -1.27 12.28
CA ARG A 239 12.82 -2.44 11.93
C ARG A 239 13.70 -3.68 11.95
N VAL A 240 13.22 -4.75 12.58
CA VAL A 240 13.98 -5.99 12.81
C VAL A 240 13.31 -7.15 12.10
N VAL A 241 12.03 -7.38 12.37
CA VAL A 241 11.21 -8.36 11.66
C VAL A 241 10.10 -7.64 10.89
N SER A 242 10.00 -7.93 9.60
CA SER A 242 8.91 -7.52 8.72
C SER A 242 7.89 -8.64 8.61
N MET A 243 6.62 -8.23 8.51
CA MET A 243 5.47 -9.09 8.35
C MET A 243 4.67 -8.68 7.11
N VAL A 244 4.25 -9.67 6.31
CA VAL A 244 3.21 -9.51 5.30
C VAL A 244 2.17 -10.61 5.54
N LEU A 245 0.96 -10.21 5.92
CA LEU A 245 -0.20 -11.08 6.04
C LEU A 245 -1.12 -10.82 4.85
N TYR A 246 -1.36 -11.85 4.06
CA TYR A 246 -2.19 -11.74 2.87
C TYR A 246 -3.68 -11.79 3.19
N LEU A 247 -4.39 -10.79 2.66
CA LEU A 247 -5.83 -10.63 2.89
C LEU A 247 -6.67 -11.04 1.69
N ASN A 248 -6.05 -11.58 0.65
CA ASN A 248 -6.71 -11.88 -0.62
C ASN A 248 -7.60 -13.11 -0.55
N HIS A 249 -8.22 -13.39 -1.68
CA HIS A 249 -8.88 -14.64 -1.99
C HIS A 249 -7.94 -15.85 -1.74
N ILE A 250 -8.49 -17.00 -1.33
CA ILE A 250 -7.70 -18.20 -1.06
C ILE A 250 -7.31 -18.90 -2.37
N GLU A 251 -8.20 -18.80 -3.36
CA GLU A 251 -8.07 -19.27 -4.74
C GLU A 251 -7.17 -18.40 -5.64
N TRP A 252 -6.29 -17.58 -5.05
CA TRP A 252 -5.38 -16.71 -5.80
C TRP A 252 -4.32 -17.55 -6.53
N ASP A 253 -4.24 -17.39 -7.85
CA ASP A 253 -3.23 -18.03 -8.70
C ASP A 253 -2.28 -16.96 -9.26
N SER A 254 -1.02 -16.95 -8.82
CA SER A 254 -0.01 -16.00 -9.29
C SER A 254 0.38 -16.18 -10.77
N ALA A 255 0.07 -17.32 -11.41
CA ALA A 255 0.30 -17.50 -12.84
C ALA A 255 -0.67 -16.64 -13.69
N VAL A 256 -1.86 -16.33 -13.15
CA VAL A 256 -2.90 -15.52 -13.80
C VAL A 256 -3.02 -14.13 -13.16
N ASP A 257 -3.20 -14.06 -11.84
CA ASP A 257 -3.42 -12.82 -11.07
C ASP A 257 -2.11 -12.04 -10.79
N GLY A 258 -0.94 -12.67 -10.99
CA GLY A 258 0.36 -12.10 -10.64
C GLY A 258 0.49 -11.82 -9.14
N GLY A 259 1.18 -10.74 -8.78
CA GLY A 259 1.17 -10.21 -7.40
C GLY A 259 1.92 -11.02 -6.34
N ASN A 260 2.69 -12.04 -6.70
CA ASN A 260 3.56 -12.72 -5.72
C ASN A 260 4.56 -11.75 -5.07
N LEU A 261 4.91 -12.02 -3.81
CA LEU A 261 6.13 -11.46 -3.23
C LEU A 261 7.29 -12.31 -3.73
N ARG A 262 8.32 -11.65 -4.26
CA ARG A 262 9.56 -12.30 -4.67
C ARG A 262 10.65 -11.92 -3.68
N ALA A 263 11.15 -12.91 -2.96
CA ALA A 263 12.22 -12.81 -1.99
C ALA A 263 13.55 -13.23 -2.61
N TYR A 264 14.63 -12.56 -2.21
CA TYR A 264 16.00 -12.82 -2.67
C TYR A 264 16.93 -13.12 -1.47
N PRO A 265 16.90 -14.35 -0.92
CA PRO A 265 17.85 -14.76 0.11
C PRO A 265 19.28 -14.80 -0.44
N ARG A 266 20.28 -14.53 0.41
CA ARG A 266 21.69 -14.53 -0.03
C ARG A 266 22.15 -15.95 -0.41
N LYS A 267 22.77 -16.07 -1.58
CA LYS A 267 23.31 -17.34 -2.13
C LYS A 267 22.24 -18.43 -2.35
N CYS A 268 20.99 -18.04 -2.60
CA CYS A 268 19.90 -18.96 -2.96
C CYS A 268 19.15 -18.40 -4.17
N GLU A 269 18.41 -19.27 -4.86
CA GLU A 269 17.47 -18.84 -5.90
C GLU A 269 16.33 -17.98 -5.32
N PRO A 270 15.72 -17.09 -6.13
CA PRO A 270 14.59 -16.29 -5.71
C PRO A 270 13.38 -17.15 -5.30
N ILE A 271 12.77 -16.83 -4.17
CA ILE A 271 11.59 -17.52 -3.65
C ILE A 271 10.35 -16.67 -3.95
N ASN A 272 9.42 -17.19 -4.74
CA ASN A 272 8.12 -16.56 -4.95
C ASN A 272 7.13 -17.06 -3.89
N VAL A 273 6.34 -16.15 -3.31
CA VAL A 273 5.29 -16.45 -2.34
C VAL A 273 3.97 -15.87 -2.85
N ASP A 274 3.04 -16.76 -3.17
CA ASP A 274 1.71 -16.41 -3.66
C ASP A 274 0.92 -15.67 -2.57
N PRO A 275 0.16 -14.62 -2.93
CA PRO A 275 -0.49 -13.77 -1.96
C PRO A 275 -1.85 -14.35 -1.50
N CYS A 276 -1.97 -15.67 -1.38
CA CYS A 276 -3.22 -16.36 -1.03
C CYS A 276 -3.70 -15.99 0.38
N GLY A 277 -5.01 -15.81 0.56
CA GLY A 277 -5.64 -15.41 1.81
C GLY A 277 -5.17 -16.18 3.05
N GLY A 278 -4.89 -15.46 4.13
CA GLY A 278 -4.45 -16.03 5.41
C GLY A 278 -2.98 -16.44 5.44
N THR A 279 -2.24 -16.34 4.33
CA THR A 279 -0.81 -16.65 4.32
C THR A 279 -0.02 -15.54 5.02
N LEU A 280 0.71 -15.92 6.06
CA LEU A 280 1.64 -15.07 6.80
C LEU A 280 3.07 -15.27 6.29
N VAL A 281 3.75 -14.17 6.02
CA VAL A 281 5.14 -14.11 5.57
C VAL A 281 5.94 -13.28 6.58
N LEU A 282 7.04 -13.83 7.08
CA LEU A 282 7.93 -13.21 8.06
C LEU A 282 9.37 -13.26 7.58
N PHE A 283 10.10 -12.16 7.71
CA PHE A 283 11.51 -12.07 7.33
C PHE A 283 12.23 -10.93 8.08
N HIS A 284 13.55 -10.99 8.14
CA HIS A 284 14.32 -9.96 8.83
C HIS A 284 14.48 -8.71 7.95
N SER A 285 13.95 -7.57 8.42
CA SER A 285 13.78 -6.32 7.67
C SER A 285 15.06 -5.76 7.05
N GLY A 286 16.20 -5.96 7.71
CA GLY A 286 17.53 -5.53 7.23
C GLY A 286 18.35 -6.57 6.46
N LYS A 287 17.80 -7.77 6.17
CA LYS A 287 18.55 -8.90 5.56
C LYS A 287 17.97 -9.40 4.25
N LEU A 288 16.64 -9.36 4.07
CA LEU A 288 15.98 -9.92 2.89
C LEU A 288 15.62 -8.84 1.86
N LEU A 289 16.31 -8.84 0.71
CA LEU A 289 15.90 -8.08 -0.47
C LEU A 289 14.63 -8.71 -1.04
N HIS A 290 13.61 -7.92 -1.31
CA HIS A 290 12.34 -8.44 -1.83
C HIS A 290 11.57 -7.40 -2.65
N GLU A 291 10.61 -7.87 -3.46
CA GLU A 291 9.69 -7.05 -4.23
C GLU A 291 8.27 -7.63 -4.23
N ALA A 292 7.26 -6.79 -4.47
CA ALA A 292 5.90 -7.20 -4.80
C ALA A 292 5.71 -7.06 -6.31
N MET A 293 5.57 -8.19 -6.99
CA MET A 293 5.43 -8.25 -8.45
C MET A 293 4.14 -7.53 -8.91
N PRO A 294 4.09 -7.05 -10.17
CA PRO A 294 2.87 -6.52 -10.77
C PRO A 294 1.68 -7.47 -10.62
N THR A 295 0.50 -6.93 -10.33
CA THR A 295 -0.72 -7.71 -10.08
C THR A 295 -1.86 -7.33 -11.02
N GLN A 296 -2.56 -8.34 -11.54
CA GLN A 296 -3.71 -8.18 -12.43
C GLN A 296 -5.03 -8.02 -11.67
N ARG A 297 -5.10 -8.55 -10.45
CA ARG A 297 -6.25 -8.45 -9.54
C ARG A 297 -5.95 -7.50 -8.39
N ASP A 298 -6.97 -6.91 -7.79
CA ASP A 298 -6.79 -6.05 -6.61
C ASP A 298 -6.21 -6.84 -5.43
N ARG A 299 -4.99 -6.47 -5.01
CA ARG A 299 -4.20 -7.19 -4.02
C ARG A 299 -4.14 -6.44 -2.70
N TRP A 300 -4.59 -7.12 -1.65
CA TRP A 300 -4.69 -6.66 -0.28
C TRP A 300 -3.71 -7.40 0.63
N ALA A 301 -3.07 -6.65 1.53
CA ALA A 301 -2.26 -7.23 2.60
C ALA A 301 -2.36 -6.35 3.85
N LEU A 302 -2.13 -6.93 5.01
CA LEU A 302 -1.63 -6.18 6.16
C LEU A 302 -0.11 -6.33 6.19
N VAL A 303 0.62 -5.24 6.25
CA VAL A 303 2.06 -5.27 6.55
C VAL A 303 2.31 -4.78 7.95
N GLY A 304 3.36 -5.32 8.56
CA GLY A 304 3.81 -4.89 9.88
C GLY A 304 5.32 -4.86 9.99
N TRP A 305 5.81 -4.00 10.88
CA TRP A 305 7.22 -3.95 11.25
C TRP A 305 7.35 -3.99 12.77
N PHE A 306 8.06 -5.01 13.24
CA PHE A 306 8.44 -5.17 14.63
C PHE A 306 9.83 -4.58 14.83
N MET A 307 10.01 -3.89 15.95
CA MET A 307 11.10 -2.94 16.11
C MET A 307 12.11 -3.44 17.13
N ALA A 308 13.37 -3.06 16.96
CA ALA A 308 14.45 -3.33 17.92
C ALA A 308 14.06 -2.85 19.32
N ALA A 309 14.35 -3.68 20.34
CA ALA A 309 14.27 -3.26 21.74
C ALA A 309 15.25 -2.10 22.03
N GLU A 310 15.01 -1.36 23.12
CA GLU A 310 15.97 -0.33 23.54
C GLU A 310 17.26 -0.98 24.05
N GLY A 311 18.42 -0.48 23.59
CA GLY A 311 19.73 -0.99 23.98
C GLY A 311 20.31 -2.15 23.14
N SER A 312 19.67 -2.57 22.04
CA SER A 312 20.16 -3.62 21.12
C SER A 312 20.96 -3.08 19.91
#